data_AF-A0A821QTM9-F1
#
_entry.id   AF-A0A821QTM9-F1
#
_cell.length_a   1.000
_cell.length_b   1.000
_cell.length_c   1.000
_cell.angle_alpha   90.00
_cell.angle_beta   90.00
_cell.angle_gamma   90.00
#
_symmetry.space_group_name_H-M   'P 1'
#
loop_
_entity.id
_entity.type
_entity.pdbx_description
1 polymer ?
#
loop_
_entity_poly.entity_id
_entity_poly.type
_entity_poly.pdbx_seq_one_letter_code
_entity_poly.pdbx_strand_id
1 'polypeptide(L)'
;MNEDDRPIEESITTRKRQNDNEYSDEAKRRNIETGRTNLRFDFFENNSIGNADVSSLLEKLTTIKQQLNDVKSLLSDKDIIDWNRHTAYMNTASTIVPYLREKLNIEIGTQAWAKMYEILANFDLINDVNKNPLLTTLHLCEAPGAFISALNHFLVTREENRNIEWQWFAQTLNPYYEHDESTVAMLIDDDRIIYHTIDEKHWDFGIDNSGNIMNEENINYYISRFQSMDIHL
;
A
#
# COMPACT_ATOMS: atom_id res chain seq x y z
N MET A 1 -5.92 55.85 -38.00
CA MET A 1 -7.25 55.62 -37.41
C MET A 1 -7.34 54.12 -37.18
N ASN A 2 -7.10 53.74 -35.91
CA ASN A 2 -7.30 52.45 -35.21
C ASN A 2 -6.48 51.26 -35.77
N GLU A 3 -5.42 50.74 -35.15
CA GLU A 3 -5.21 50.22 -33.77
C GLU A 3 -6.29 49.22 -33.34
N ASP A 4 -6.05 47.91 -33.55
CA ASP A 4 -6.23 46.83 -32.55
C ASP A 4 -5.70 45.50 -33.14
N ASP A 5 -4.38 45.31 -33.11
CA ASP A 5 -3.75 43.99 -33.18
C ASP A 5 -3.17 43.70 -31.78
N ARG A 6 -3.89 42.90 -30.98
CA ARG A 6 -3.36 42.35 -29.71
C ARG A 6 -3.40 40.82 -29.75
N PRO A 7 -2.37 40.12 -29.22
CA PRO A 7 -2.22 38.69 -29.40
C PRO A 7 -3.13 37.91 -28.44
N ILE A 8 -3.82 36.89 -28.96
CA ILE A 8 -4.70 35.99 -28.20
C ILE A 8 -3.90 35.09 -27.21
N GLU A 9 -2.57 35.03 -27.31
CA GLU A 9 -1.71 34.16 -26.49
C GLU A 9 -1.54 34.60 -25.02
N GLU A 10 -1.66 35.89 -24.69
CA GLU A 10 -1.52 36.37 -23.30
C GLU A 10 -2.75 36.03 -22.43
N SER A 11 -3.92 35.87 -23.04
CA SER A 11 -5.17 35.59 -22.30
C SER A 11 -5.26 34.14 -21.80
N ILE A 12 -4.64 33.19 -22.51
CA ILE A 12 -4.61 31.76 -22.16
C ILE A 12 -3.53 31.49 -21.10
N THR A 13 -2.35 32.10 -21.23
CA THR A 13 -1.28 31.98 -20.24
C THR A 13 -1.64 32.63 -18.90
N THR A 14 -2.38 33.74 -18.92
CA THR A 14 -2.84 34.40 -17.69
C THR A 14 -3.92 33.58 -16.96
N ARG A 15 -4.87 32.96 -17.70
CA ARG A 15 -5.86 32.04 -17.12
C ARG A 15 -5.24 30.76 -16.55
N LYS A 16 -4.23 30.19 -17.21
CA LYS A 16 -3.53 29.00 -16.72
C LYS A 16 -2.78 29.32 -15.41
N ARG A 17 -2.05 30.44 -15.36
CA ARG A 17 -1.35 30.90 -14.15
C ARG A 17 -2.29 31.27 -12.99
N GLN A 18 -3.48 31.80 -13.27
CA GLN A 18 -4.47 32.08 -12.22
C GLN A 18 -5.06 30.78 -11.65
N ASN A 19 -5.40 29.81 -12.49
CA ASN A 19 -5.91 28.50 -12.03
C ASN A 19 -4.84 27.69 -11.27
N ASP A 20 -3.58 27.76 -11.69
CA ASP A 20 -2.46 27.08 -11.00
C ASP A 20 -2.21 27.68 -9.61
N ASN A 21 -2.36 29.01 -9.47
CA ASN A 21 -2.26 29.69 -8.17
C ASN A 21 -3.47 29.39 -7.27
N GLU A 22 -4.69 29.36 -7.81
CA GLU A 22 -5.91 29.01 -7.05
C GLU A 22 -5.88 27.55 -6.56
N TYR A 23 -5.41 26.61 -7.39
CA TYR A 23 -5.27 25.20 -7.00
C TYR A 23 -4.15 25.00 -5.97
N SER A 24 -3.03 25.72 -6.11
CA SER A 24 -1.94 25.73 -5.12
C SER A 24 -2.41 26.27 -3.77
N ASP A 25 -3.25 27.31 -3.77
CA ASP A 25 -3.76 27.91 -2.55
C ASP A 25 -4.91 27.10 -1.92
N GLU A 26 -5.75 26.41 -2.70
CA GLU A 26 -6.71 25.43 -2.19
C GLU A 26 -6.03 24.19 -1.60
N ALA A 27 -4.98 23.66 -2.22
CA ALA A 27 -4.23 22.53 -1.69
C ALA A 27 -3.51 22.89 -0.38
N LYS A 28 -2.95 24.10 -0.29
CA LYS A 28 -2.38 24.63 0.96
C LYS A 28 -3.47 24.81 2.03
N ARG A 29 -4.66 25.30 1.67
CA ARG A 29 -5.78 25.45 2.62
C ARG A 29 -6.30 24.10 3.12
N ARG A 30 -6.40 23.07 2.28
CA ARG A 30 -6.78 21.71 2.70
C ARG A 30 -5.75 21.08 3.64
N ASN A 31 -4.45 21.32 3.42
CA ASN A 31 -3.39 20.87 4.33
C ASN A 31 -3.40 21.61 5.68
N ILE A 32 -3.84 22.88 5.70
CA ILE A 32 -3.99 23.66 6.94
C ILE A 32 -5.27 23.26 7.70
N GLU A 33 -6.38 22.96 7.00
CA GLU A 33 -7.65 22.55 7.62
C GLU A 33 -7.66 21.11 8.14
N THR A 34 -6.83 20.21 7.58
CA THR A 34 -6.78 18.80 8.03
C THR A 34 -5.76 18.51 9.13
N GLY A 35 -4.96 19.49 9.58
CA GLY A 35 -3.99 19.31 10.67
C GLY A 35 -2.99 18.16 10.43
N ARG A 36 -2.83 17.69 9.18
CA ARG A 36 -1.91 16.62 8.83
C ARG A 36 -0.52 17.21 8.66
N THR A 37 0.19 17.35 9.78
CA THR A 37 1.64 17.46 9.76
C THR A 37 2.21 16.25 9.04
N ASN A 38 3.22 16.47 8.18
CA ASN A 38 4.10 15.42 7.67
C ASN A 38 4.76 14.73 8.87
N LEU A 39 4.10 13.72 9.44
CA LEU A 39 4.67 12.85 10.46
C LEU A 39 5.58 11.86 9.74
N ARG A 40 6.76 12.34 9.34
CA ARG A 40 7.89 11.48 9.10
C ARG A 40 8.23 10.86 10.47
N PHE A 41 8.01 9.55 10.61
CA PHE A 41 8.39 8.79 11.81
C PHE A 41 9.91 8.61 11.81
N ASP A 42 10.66 9.68 12.02
CA ASP A 42 12.09 9.63 12.24
C ASP A 42 12.35 9.14 13.68
N PHE A 43 12.54 7.84 13.85
CA PHE A 43 12.84 7.24 15.16
C PHE A 43 14.18 7.67 15.76
N PHE A 44 15.08 8.30 14.98
CA PHE A 44 16.48 8.51 15.38
C PHE A 44 17.08 9.87 15.05
N GLU A 45 16.35 10.82 14.47
CA GLU A 45 16.95 12.15 14.24
C GLU A 45 16.79 13.07 15.45
N ASN A 46 17.90 13.17 16.19
CA ASN A 46 18.28 14.26 17.08
C ASN A 46 17.33 14.57 18.23
N ASN A 47 17.52 13.85 19.34
CA ASN A 47 17.49 14.51 20.63
C ASN A 47 18.55 13.89 21.54
N SER A 48 19.29 14.75 22.23
CA SER A 48 20.08 14.41 23.41
C SER A 48 19.12 14.02 24.54
N ILE A 49 18.40 12.91 24.37
CA ILE A 49 17.53 12.33 25.38
C ILE A 49 18.46 11.81 26.46
N GLY A 50 18.47 12.45 27.62
CA GLY A 50 19.28 11.98 28.74
C GLY A 50 18.95 10.52 29.05
N ASN A 51 19.94 9.71 29.42
CA ASN A 51 19.76 8.27 29.69
C ASN A 51 18.59 7.95 30.64
N ALA A 52 18.24 8.86 31.55
CA ALA A 52 17.09 8.73 32.44
C ALA A 52 15.73 8.76 31.71
N ASP A 53 15.61 9.54 30.63
CA ASP A 53 14.37 9.72 29.86
C ASP A 53 14.15 8.54 28.89
N VAL A 54 15.24 8.01 28.29
CA VAL A 54 15.19 6.73 27.55
C VAL A 54 14.80 5.57 28.46
N SER A 55 15.36 5.51 29.68
CA SER A 55 15.01 4.47 30.66
C SER A 55 13.54 4.55 31.08
N SER A 56 13.02 5.75 31.31
CA SER A 56 11.61 5.98 31.63
C SER A 56 10.68 5.58 30.48
N LEU A 57 11.06 5.90 29.23
CA LEU A 57 10.30 5.49 28.05
C LEU A 57 10.29 3.96 27.91
N LEU A 58 11.45 3.30 28.10
CA LEU A 58 11.55 1.84 28.02
C LEU A 58 10.70 1.16 29.08
N GLU A 59 10.65 1.69 30.30
CA GLU A 59 9.80 1.20 31.38
C GLU A 59 8.31 1.31 31.01
N LYS A 60 7.89 2.45 30.45
CA LYS A 60 6.52 2.64 29.95
C LYS A 60 6.18 1.66 28.83
N LEU A 61 7.04 1.50 27.83
CA LEU A 61 6.82 0.55 26.72
C LEU A 61 6.74 -0.89 27.22
N THR A 62 7.58 -1.25 28.20
CA THR A 62 7.55 -2.58 28.82
C THR A 62 6.24 -2.80 29.58
N THR A 63 5.78 -1.79 30.31
CA THR A 63 4.50 -1.84 31.04
C THR A 63 3.34 -2.01 30.07
N ILE A 64 3.30 -1.25 28.97
CA ILE A 64 2.26 -1.35 27.94
C ILE A 64 2.30 -2.73 27.27
N LYS A 65 3.50 -3.24 26.94
CA LYS A 65 3.68 -4.59 26.38
C LYS A 65 3.10 -5.64 27.33
N GLN A 66 3.38 -5.54 28.62
CA GLN A 66 2.87 -6.48 29.61
C GLN A 66 1.34 -6.42 29.69
N GLN A 67 0.76 -5.22 29.82
CA GLN A 67 -0.69 -5.03 29.85
C GLN A 67 -1.38 -5.58 28.59
N LEU A 68 -0.79 -5.34 27.41
CA LEU A 68 -1.31 -5.90 26.16
C LEU A 68 -1.28 -7.42 26.15
N ASN A 69 -0.19 -8.02 26.63
CA ASN A 69 -0.05 -9.48 26.70
C ASN A 69 -1.01 -10.09 27.72
N ASP A 70 -1.20 -9.44 28.87
CA ASP A 70 -2.15 -9.86 29.90
C ASP A 70 -3.57 -9.89 29.32
N VAL A 71 -3.97 -8.84 28.59
CA VAL A 71 -5.28 -8.79 27.92
C VAL A 71 -5.41 -9.84 26.81
N LYS A 72 -4.38 -10.01 25.96
CA LYS A 72 -4.37 -11.05 24.91
C LYS A 72 -4.51 -12.45 25.51
N SER A 73 -3.90 -12.70 26.66
CA SER A 73 -3.91 -14.00 27.32
C SER A 73 -5.31 -14.45 27.77
N LEU A 74 -6.25 -13.51 27.95
CA LEU A 74 -7.65 -13.79 28.26
C LEU A 74 -8.39 -14.52 27.13
N LEU A 75 -7.79 -14.61 25.94
CA LEU A 75 -8.32 -15.27 24.76
C LEU A 75 -7.71 -16.67 24.53
N SER A 76 -6.67 -17.05 25.27
CA SER A 76 -5.88 -18.27 25.01
C SER A 76 -6.67 -19.58 25.18
N ASP A 77 -7.76 -19.55 25.95
CA ASP A 77 -8.65 -20.69 26.21
C ASP A 77 -9.88 -20.74 25.28
N LYS A 78 -10.01 -19.77 24.35
CA LYS A 78 -11.16 -19.67 23.44
C LYS A 78 -10.94 -20.54 22.21
N ASP A 79 -11.97 -21.28 21.82
CA ASP A 79 -11.98 -22.02 20.57
C ASP A 79 -11.85 -21.05 19.38
N ILE A 80 -10.97 -21.37 18.43
CA ILE A 80 -10.63 -20.49 17.32
C ILE A 80 -11.82 -20.27 16.37
N ILE A 81 -12.68 -21.28 16.18
CA ILE A 81 -13.83 -21.21 15.27
C ILE A 81 -14.91 -20.32 15.89
N ASP A 82 -15.21 -20.52 17.17
CA ASP A 82 -16.18 -19.69 17.88
C ASP A 82 -15.68 -18.25 18.05
N TRP A 83 -14.37 -18.07 18.31
CA TRP A 83 -13.75 -16.75 18.36
C TRP A 83 -13.83 -16.02 17.02
N ASN A 84 -13.50 -16.69 15.91
CA ASN A 84 -13.61 -16.13 14.57
C ASN A 84 -15.07 -15.74 14.23
N ARG A 85 -16.04 -16.58 14.61
CA ARG A 85 -17.47 -16.25 14.44
C ARG A 85 -17.88 -15.03 15.25
N HIS A 86 -17.48 -14.97 16.51
CA HIS A 86 -17.79 -13.85 17.39
C HIS A 86 -17.18 -12.55 16.87
N THR A 87 -15.89 -12.55 16.54
CA THR A 87 -15.19 -11.36 16.03
C THR A 87 -15.71 -10.91 14.67
N ALA A 88 -16.08 -11.84 13.77
CA ALA A 88 -16.73 -11.51 12.51
C ALA A 88 -18.10 -10.84 12.74
N TYR A 89 -18.89 -11.33 13.69
CA TYR A 89 -20.17 -10.72 14.05
C TYR A 89 -20.00 -9.32 14.68
N MET A 90 -18.97 -9.13 15.49
CA MET A 90 -18.67 -7.85 16.14
C MET A 90 -17.99 -6.83 15.21
N ASN A 91 -17.56 -7.24 14.01
CA ASN A 91 -16.90 -6.36 13.06
C ASN A 91 -17.89 -5.38 12.42
N THR A 92 -17.84 -4.12 12.87
CA THR A 92 -18.68 -3.03 12.35
C THR A 92 -18.41 -2.71 10.88
N ALA A 93 -17.22 -3.03 10.37
CA ALA A 93 -16.81 -2.83 8.98
C ALA A 93 -17.12 -4.04 8.07
N SER A 94 -17.80 -5.07 8.59
CA SER A 94 -18.08 -6.32 7.84
C SER A 94 -18.90 -6.10 6.56
N THR A 95 -19.66 -5.02 6.48
CA THR A 95 -20.50 -4.68 5.32
C THR A 95 -19.77 -3.96 4.20
N ILE A 96 -18.57 -3.42 4.46
CA ILE A 96 -17.81 -2.61 3.49
C ILE A 96 -17.45 -3.45 2.27
N VAL A 97 -16.80 -4.59 2.46
CA VAL A 97 -16.35 -5.45 1.35
C VAL A 97 -17.53 -5.96 0.51
N PRO A 98 -18.63 -6.50 1.09
CA PRO A 98 -19.83 -6.83 0.32
C PRO A 98 -20.38 -5.67 -0.51
N TYR A 99 -20.45 -4.47 0.08
CA TYR A 99 -20.91 -3.27 -0.63
C TYR A 99 -20.00 -2.92 -1.82
N LEU A 100 -18.67 -2.94 -1.63
CA LEU A 100 -17.72 -2.66 -2.69
C LEU A 100 -17.82 -3.67 -3.84
N ARG A 101 -17.97 -4.97 -3.53
CA ARG A 101 -18.19 -6.03 -4.53
C ARG A 101 -19.47 -5.79 -5.34
N GLU A 102 -20.54 -5.37 -4.68
CA GLU A 102 -21.83 -5.09 -5.33
C GLU A 102 -21.76 -3.86 -6.24
N LYS A 103 -21.04 -2.81 -5.82
CA LYS A 103 -21.08 -1.50 -6.49
C LYS A 103 -19.97 -1.25 -7.50
N LEU A 104 -18.79 -1.83 -7.31
CA LEU A 104 -17.57 -1.39 -8.01
C LEU A 104 -16.94 -2.45 -8.92
N ASN A 105 -17.55 -3.63 -9.09
CA ASN A 105 -17.01 -4.72 -9.91
C ASN A 105 -15.52 -4.98 -9.66
N ILE A 106 -15.16 -5.10 -8.37
CA ILE A 106 -13.76 -5.22 -7.95
C ILE A 106 -13.28 -6.67 -8.06
N GLU A 107 -12.06 -6.82 -8.54
CA GLU A 107 -11.31 -8.08 -8.51
C GLU A 107 -10.75 -8.30 -7.10
N ILE A 108 -10.67 -9.57 -6.65
CA ILE A 108 -10.17 -9.96 -5.31
C ILE A 108 -10.66 -9.02 -4.20
N GLY A 109 -11.97 -8.74 -4.18
CA GLY A 109 -12.54 -7.80 -3.22
C GLY A 109 -12.48 -8.33 -1.80
N THR A 110 -11.34 -8.24 -1.12
CA THR A 110 -11.09 -8.72 0.24
C THR A 110 -10.99 -7.53 1.19
N GLN A 111 -10.82 -7.80 2.49
CA GLN A 111 -10.49 -6.74 3.44
C GLN A 111 -9.13 -6.10 3.12
N ALA A 112 -8.16 -6.88 2.61
CA ALA A 112 -6.86 -6.38 2.17
C ALA A 112 -7.03 -5.41 0.99
N TRP A 113 -7.84 -5.76 0.00
CA TRP A 113 -8.18 -4.87 -1.11
C TRP A 113 -8.75 -3.53 -0.62
N ALA A 114 -9.73 -3.57 0.28
CA ALA A 114 -10.37 -2.37 0.81
C ALA A 114 -9.37 -1.48 1.58
N LYS A 115 -8.48 -2.09 2.37
CA LYS A 115 -7.40 -1.37 3.08
C LYS A 115 -6.46 -0.68 2.10
N MET A 116 -5.99 -1.38 1.06
CA MET A 116 -5.06 -0.81 0.09
C MET A 116 -5.72 0.33 -0.69
N TYR A 117 -6.95 0.14 -1.15
CA TYR A 117 -7.68 1.20 -1.85
C TYR A 117 -7.90 2.43 -0.97
N GLU A 118 -8.27 2.24 0.30
CA GLU A 118 -8.42 3.34 1.26
C GLU A 118 -7.10 4.07 1.49
N ILE A 119 -5.98 3.35 1.60
CA ILE A 119 -4.65 3.93 1.72
C ILE A 119 -4.33 4.78 0.48
N LEU A 120 -4.48 4.23 -0.72
CA LEU A 120 -4.22 4.95 -1.98
C LEU A 120 -5.10 6.21 -2.13
N ALA A 121 -6.36 6.15 -1.70
CA ALA A 121 -7.28 7.28 -1.79
C ALA A 121 -6.99 8.41 -0.79
N ASN A 122 -6.41 8.08 0.37
CA ASN A 122 -6.18 9.04 1.47
C ASN A 122 -4.75 9.54 1.57
N PHE A 123 -3.79 8.80 1.01
CA PHE A 123 -2.37 9.12 1.06
C PHE A 123 -1.82 9.29 -0.34
N ASP A 124 -0.99 10.31 -0.47
CA ASP A 124 -0.22 10.56 -1.68
C ASP A 124 0.95 9.57 -1.77
N LEU A 125 0.66 8.35 -2.26
CA LEU A 125 1.67 7.33 -2.49
C LEU A 125 2.18 7.29 -3.94
N ILE A 126 1.47 7.94 -4.87
CA ILE A 126 1.75 7.86 -6.30
C ILE A 126 1.79 9.23 -7.01
N ASN A 127 1.72 10.39 -6.33
CA ASN A 127 1.61 11.66 -7.07
C ASN A 127 2.92 12.15 -7.71
N ASP A 128 4.07 11.53 -7.44
CA ASP A 128 5.30 11.83 -8.19
C ASP A 128 5.27 11.30 -9.64
N VAL A 129 4.29 10.46 -9.99
CA VAL A 129 4.10 9.92 -11.34
C VAL A 129 3.66 11.00 -12.35
N ASN A 130 3.22 12.17 -11.90
CA ASN A 130 3.01 13.33 -12.80
C ASN A 130 4.31 13.82 -13.47
N LYS A 131 5.48 13.36 -13.02
CA LYS A 131 6.80 13.66 -13.61
C LYS A 131 7.38 12.50 -14.43
N ASN A 132 6.88 11.29 -14.26
CA ASN A 132 7.43 10.09 -14.88
C ASN A 132 6.29 9.15 -15.30
N PRO A 133 6.13 8.81 -16.60
CA PRO A 133 5.02 7.98 -17.04
C PRO A 133 5.12 6.54 -16.52
N LEU A 134 6.28 6.08 -16.05
CA LEU A 134 6.48 4.71 -15.59
C LEU A 134 6.38 4.61 -14.06
N LEU A 135 5.34 3.93 -13.58
CA LEU A 135 5.17 3.54 -12.18
C LEU A 135 5.68 2.12 -12.00
N THR A 136 6.70 1.93 -11.16
CA THR A 136 7.21 0.60 -10.79
C THR A 136 6.91 0.29 -9.32
N THR A 137 6.25 -0.85 -9.04
CA THR A 137 5.88 -1.28 -7.68
C THR A 137 6.36 -2.69 -7.37
N LEU A 138 6.72 -2.96 -6.12
CA LEU A 138 7.14 -4.26 -5.60
C LEU A 138 6.26 -4.69 -4.41
N HIS A 139 5.47 -5.74 -4.60
CA HIS A 139 4.54 -6.25 -3.58
C HIS A 139 5.12 -7.50 -2.91
N LEU A 140 5.49 -7.39 -1.63
CA LEU A 140 6.08 -8.50 -0.86
C LEU A 140 5.01 -9.22 -0.03
N CYS A 141 5.10 -10.55 0.04
CA CYS A 141 4.11 -11.42 0.70
C CYS A 141 2.67 -11.19 0.18
N GLU A 142 2.54 -11.06 -1.14
CA GLU A 142 1.35 -10.44 -1.74
C GLU A 142 0.17 -11.39 -2.01
N ALA A 143 0.39 -12.71 -2.09
CA ALA A 143 -0.70 -13.63 -2.42
C ALA A 143 -1.90 -13.47 -1.47
N PRO A 144 -3.14 -13.41 -1.99
CA PRO A 144 -3.56 -13.76 -3.36
C PRO A 144 -3.46 -12.64 -4.42
N GLY A 145 -2.95 -11.45 -4.10
CA GLY A 145 -2.86 -10.32 -5.03
C GLY A 145 -3.89 -9.20 -4.78
N ALA A 146 -4.38 -9.07 -3.55
CA ALA A 146 -5.42 -8.10 -3.21
C ALA A 146 -4.94 -6.65 -3.30
N PHE A 147 -3.68 -6.36 -2.95
CA PHE A 147 -3.14 -5.00 -3.03
C PHE A 147 -2.79 -4.66 -4.47
N ILE A 148 -2.23 -5.59 -5.23
CA ILE A 148 -2.03 -5.44 -6.69
C ILE A 148 -3.36 -5.09 -7.35
N SER A 149 -4.41 -5.87 -7.07
CA SER A 149 -5.74 -5.65 -7.67
C SER A 149 -6.36 -4.31 -7.26
N ALA A 150 -6.19 -3.89 -6.01
CA ALA A 150 -6.64 -2.58 -5.54
C ALA A 150 -5.90 -1.43 -6.22
N LEU A 151 -4.57 -1.55 -6.39
CA LEU A 151 -3.76 -0.57 -7.10
C LEU A 151 -4.15 -0.50 -8.57
N ASN A 152 -4.32 -1.65 -9.24
CA ASN A 152 -4.82 -1.71 -10.61
C ASN A 152 -6.13 -0.94 -10.75
N HIS A 153 -7.12 -1.26 -9.90
CA HIS A 153 -8.43 -0.60 -9.90
C HIS A 153 -8.30 0.92 -9.69
N PHE A 154 -7.43 1.34 -8.77
CA PHE A 154 -7.18 2.76 -8.49
C PHE A 154 -6.54 3.51 -9.66
N LEU A 155 -5.62 2.87 -10.39
CA LEU A 155 -4.97 3.46 -11.56
C LEU A 155 -5.95 3.57 -12.74
N VAL A 156 -6.71 2.52 -13.04
CA VAL A 156 -7.57 2.50 -14.23
C VAL A 156 -8.87 3.32 -14.09
N THR A 157 -9.36 3.54 -12.87
CA THR A 157 -10.63 4.26 -12.64
C THR A 157 -10.48 5.77 -12.55
N ARG A 158 -9.25 6.29 -12.42
CA ARG A 158 -8.97 7.72 -12.20
C ARG A 158 -8.42 8.36 -13.47
N GLU A 159 -9.02 9.47 -13.90
CA GLU A 159 -8.63 10.11 -15.16
C GLU A 159 -7.21 10.67 -15.12
N GLU A 160 -6.79 11.17 -13.95
CA GLU A 160 -5.45 11.68 -13.70
C GLU A 160 -4.35 10.62 -13.90
N ASN A 161 -4.70 9.33 -13.80
CA ASN A 161 -3.77 8.21 -13.89
C ASN A 161 -3.71 7.58 -15.30
N ARG A 162 -4.47 8.10 -16.28
CA ARG A 162 -4.59 7.49 -17.63
C ARG A 162 -3.26 7.35 -18.39
N ASN A 163 -2.27 8.16 -18.07
CA ASN A 163 -0.96 8.17 -18.75
C ASN A 163 0.10 7.37 -17.99
N ILE A 164 -0.27 6.68 -16.90
CA ILE A 164 0.64 5.88 -16.11
C ILE A 164 0.79 4.51 -16.77
N GLU A 165 2.00 4.20 -17.21
CA GLU A 165 2.44 2.83 -17.52
C GLU A 165 2.84 2.17 -16.21
N TRP A 166 2.18 1.06 -15.88
CA TRP A 166 2.41 0.37 -14.61
C TRP A 166 3.15 -0.93 -14.82
N GLN A 167 4.36 -0.99 -14.25
CA GLN A 167 5.14 -2.21 -14.10
C GLN A 167 5.07 -2.65 -12.64
N TRP A 168 4.70 -3.90 -12.40
CA TRP A 168 4.69 -4.44 -11.05
C TRP A 168 5.47 -5.74 -10.97
N PHE A 169 6.04 -5.95 -9.79
CA PHE A 169 6.68 -7.17 -9.36
C PHE A 169 6.03 -7.61 -8.06
N ALA A 170 5.95 -8.91 -7.84
CA ALA A 170 5.43 -9.45 -6.61
C ALA A 170 6.21 -10.68 -6.16
N GLN A 171 6.32 -10.82 -4.86
CA GLN A 171 6.88 -11.98 -4.20
C GLN A 171 5.85 -12.54 -3.24
N THR A 172 5.79 -13.86 -3.17
CA THR A 172 4.99 -14.61 -2.20
C THR A 172 5.58 -16.01 -2.05
N LEU A 173 5.16 -16.78 -1.05
CA LEU A 173 5.44 -18.22 -1.03
C LEU A 173 4.88 -18.86 -2.31
N ASN A 174 5.67 -19.68 -2.99
CA ASN A 174 5.27 -20.26 -4.26
C ASN A 174 4.24 -21.39 -4.04
N PRO A 175 2.98 -21.22 -4.48
CA PRO A 175 1.93 -22.24 -4.30
C PRO A 175 2.22 -23.54 -5.07
N TYR A 176 3.14 -23.52 -6.03
CA TYR A 176 3.51 -24.66 -6.87
C TYR A 176 4.84 -25.30 -6.46
N TYR A 177 5.33 -25.01 -5.26
CA TYR A 177 6.62 -25.52 -4.78
C TYR A 177 6.49 -26.95 -4.22
N GLU A 178 7.10 -27.92 -4.91
CA GLU A 178 6.97 -29.37 -4.68
C GLU A 178 7.40 -29.85 -3.28
N HIS A 179 8.18 -29.06 -2.53
CA HIS A 179 8.75 -29.50 -1.25
C HIS A 179 7.89 -29.17 -0.02
N ASP A 180 6.81 -28.38 -0.16
CA ASP A 180 5.95 -27.98 0.96
C ASP A 180 4.47 -27.81 0.54
N GLU A 181 3.90 -28.84 -0.09
CA GLU A 181 2.54 -28.80 -0.65
C GLU A 181 1.45 -28.59 0.41
N SER A 182 1.64 -29.04 1.66
CA SER A 182 0.57 -28.98 2.67
C SER A 182 0.42 -27.62 3.35
N THR A 183 1.51 -26.85 3.49
CA THR A 183 1.49 -25.60 4.27
C THR A 183 1.16 -24.41 3.39
N VAL A 184 1.75 -24.33 2.19
CA VAL A 184 1.58 -23.18 1.30
C VAL A 184 0.18 -23.14 0.68
N ALA A 185 -0.36 -24.31 0.29
CA ALA A 185 -1.72 -24.41 -0.24
C ALA A 185 -2.81 -24.03 0.79
N MET A 186 -2.52 -24.09 2.09
CA MET A 186 -3.43 -23.61 3.14
C MET A 186 -3.30 -22.11 3.43
N LEU A 187 -2.20 -21.47 2.98
CA LEU A 187 -1.96 -20.05 3.18
C LEU A 187 -2.46 -19.20 2.00
N ILE A 188 -2.51 -19.80 0.81
CA ILE A 188 -2.94 -19.13 -0.44
C ILE A 188 -4.28 -19.74 -0.87
N ASP A 189 -5.36 -19.13 -0.41
CA ASP A 189 -6.73 -19.59 -0.72
C ASP A 189 -7.16 -19.31 -2.18
N ASP A 190 -6.42 -18.48 -2.91
CA ASP A 190 -6.71 -18.08 -4.30
C ASP A 190 -5.42 -17.73 -5.04
N ASP A 191 -5.07 -18.51 -6.06
CA ASP A 191 -3.85 -18.37 -6.86
C ASP A 191 -4.12 -17.85 -8.27
N ARG A 192 -5.35 -17.44 -8.61
CA ARG A 192 -5.73 -17.12 -10.00
C ARG A 192 -4.93 -15.98 -10.61
N ILE A 193 -4.65 -14.91 -9.85
CA ILE A 193 -3.77 -13.84 -10.35
C ILE A 193 -2.39 -14.42 -10.61
N ILE A 194 -1.84 -15.21 -9.68
CA ILE A 194 -0.53 -15.84 -9.83
C ILE A 194 -0.50 -16.67 -11.12
N TYR A 195 -1.45 -17.58 -11.27
CA TYR A 195 -1.57 -18.46 -12.43
C TYR A 195 -1.65 -17.68 -13.75
N HIS A 196 -2.50 -16.65 -13.82
CA HIS A 196 -2.73 -15.92 -15.06
C HIS A 196 -1.62 -14.92 -15.42
N THR A 197 -0.78 -14.53 -14.46
CA THR A 197 0.29 -13.53 -14.70
C THR A 197 1.69 -14.10 -14.50
N ILE A 198 1.84 -15.42 -14.37
CA ILE A 198 3.15 -16.07 -14.12
C ILE A 198 4.09 -15.94 -15.33
N ASP A 199 3.55 -16.07 -16.54
CA ASP A 199 4.31 -16.02 -17.80
C ASP A 199 4.83 -14.61 -18.10
N GLU A 200 4.19 -13.60 -17.52
CA GLU A 200 4.53 -12.17 -17.67
C GLU A 200 5.70 -11.75 -16.76
N LYS A 201 6.28 -12.70 -16.00
CA LYS A 201 7.41 -12.48 -15.07
C LYS A 201 7.11 -11.44 -13.97
N HIS A 202 5.84 -11.24 -13.66
CA HIS A 202 5.41 -10.39 -12.56
C HIS A 202 5.72 -11.02 -11.19
N TRP A 203 5.66 -12.34 -11.09
CA TRP A 203 5.97 -13.07 -9.86
C TRP A 203 7.43 -13.50 -9.81
N ASP A 204 8.08 -13.23 -8.67
CA ASP A 204 9.46 -13.61 -8.38
C ASP A 204 9.52 -14.45 -7.11
N PHE A 205 9.81 -15.74 -7.28
CA PHE A 205 9.88 -16.72 -6.19
C PHE A 205 11.29 -16.92 -5.63
N GLY A 206 12.26 -16.08 -6.04
CA GLY A 206 13.62 -16.15 -5.54
C GLY A 206 14.46 -17.24 -6.21
N ILE A 207 15.69 -17.39 -5.71
CA ILE A 207 16.70 -18.27 -6.33
C ILE A 207 16.40 -19.75 -6.13
N ASP A 208 15.74 -20.09 -5.02
CA ASP A 208 15.34 -21.45 -4.67
C ASP A 208 13.91 -21.80 -5.14
N ASN A 209 13.22 -20.86 -5.80
CA ASN A 209 11.84 -20.98 -6.27
C ASN A 209 10.79 -21.24 -5.16
N SER A 210 11.17 -21.15 -3.87
CA SER A 210 10.25 -21.36 -2.75
C SER A 210 9.39 -20.13 -2.45
N GLY A 211 9.88 -18.95 -2.83
CA GLY A 211 9.29 -17.69 -2.44
C GLY A 211 9.46 -17.36 -0.95
N ASN A 212 10.31 -18.08 -0.21
CA ASN A 212 10.52 -17.80 1.22
C ASN A 212 11.39 -16.55 1.41
N ILE A 213 10.78 -15.44 1.83
CA ILE A 213 11.48 -14.17 2.08
C ILE A 213 12.40 -14.22 3.32
N MET A 214 12.26 -15.23 4.18
CA MET A 214 13.15 -15.41 5.34
C MET A 214 14.45 -16.14 4.96
N ASN A 215 14.57 -16.68 3.74
CA ASN A 215 15.80 -17.27 3.25
C ASN A 215 16.79 -16.14 2.90
N GLU A 216 17.97 -16.15 3.53
CA GLU A 216 19.03 -15.15 3.31
C GLU A 216 19.47 -15.06 1.84
N GLU A 217 19.54 -16.18 1.12
CA GLU A 217 19.89 -16.20 -0.31
C GLU A 217 18.82 -15.47 -1.14
N ASN A 218 17.55 -15.69 -0.83
CA ASN A 218 16.44 -14.99 -1.48
C ASN A 218 16.47 -13.48 -1.17
N ILE A 219 16.74 -13.09 0.09
CA ILE A 219 16.88 -11.67 0.47
C ILE A 219 17.99 -11.00 -0.35
N ASN A 220 19.18 -11.60 -0.38
CA ASN A 220 20.32 -11.08 -1.12
C ASN A 220 20.04 -10.98 -2.62
N TYR A 221 19.31 -11.96 -3.18
CA TYR A 221 18.84 -11.94 -4.55
C TYR A 221 17.88 -10.77 -4.82
N TYR A 222 16.85 -10.57 -3.99
CA TYR A 222 15.89 -9.48 -4.18
C TYR A 222 16.56 -8.11 -4.06
N ILE A 223 17.43 -7.92 -3.06
CA ILE A 223 18.23 -6.69 -2.94
C ILE A 223 19.02 -6.47 -4.23
N SER A 224 19.77 -7.47 -4.70
CA SER A 224 20.60 -7.35 -5.89
C SER A 224 19.79 -7.00 -7.14
N ARG A 225 18.60 -7.58 -7.29
CA ARG A 225 17.68 -7.38 -8.42
C ARG A 225 17.03 -6.00 -8.40
N PHE A 226 16.51 -5.58 -7.26
CA PHE A 226 15.63 -4.42 -7.15
C PHE A 226 16.34 -3.13 -6.71
N GLN A 227 17.57 -3.20 -6.16
CA GLN A 227 18.32 -2.02 -5.68
C GLN A 227 18.57 -0.92 -6.73
N SER A 228 18.58 -1.28 -8.01
CA SER A 228 18.86 -0.34 -9.11
C SER A 228 17.60 0.22 -9.76
N MET A 229 16.43 -0.27 -9.35
CA MET A 229 15.13 0.12 -9.87
C MET A 229 14.56 1.29 -9.06
N ASP A 230 13.83 2.17 -9.73
CA ASP A 230 13.09 3.26 -9.10
C ASP A 230 11.71 2.74 -8.63
N ILE A 231 11.67 2.14 -7.44
CA ILE A 231 10.47 1.52 -6.87
C ILE A 231 9.69 2.55 -6.05
N HIS A 232 8.41 2.70 -6.37
CA HIS A 232 7.53 3.72 -5.82
C HIS A 232 6.68 3.21 -4.64
N LEU A 233 6.44 1.90 -4.58
CA LEU A 233 5.54 1.24 -3.64
C LEU A 233 5.98 -0.20 -3.40
#